data_AF-A0A2V9U8X3-F1
#
_entry.id   AF-A0A2V9U8X3-F1
#
_cell.length_a   1.000
_cell.length_b   1.000
_cell.length_c   1.000
_cell.angle_alpha   90.00
_cell.angle_beta   90.00
_cell.angle_gamma   90.00
#
_symmetry.space_group_name_H-M   'P 1'
#
loop_
_entity.id
_entity.type
_entity.pdbx_description
1 polymer ?
#
loop_
_entity_poly.entity_id
_entity_poly.type
_entity_poly.pdbx_seq_one_letter_code
_entity_poly.pdbx_strand_id
1 'polypeptide(L)'
;MKWVFWIAAATIVYAYVGYAAWLWFRSRWAPRPVRRGTLQPPVSAVLVVRNEETVIARKLQNLLALDYPPEKMQVVVVSDGSTDSTPAILREFGSTSRVKTLLKPESQGKALGLNDAIKLACGEILLFTDARQTIEPAALRLLIENFADPAVGCVSGELMLGDPADGETEKGMGLYWRIEKKIRELESASGSVPGATGALYCARREMLEPLPAGTILDDVL
;
A
#
# COMPACT_ATOMS: atom_id res chain seq x y z
N MET A 1 25.65 -0.90 38.08
CA MET A 1 25.16 -2.18 37.52
C MET A 1 23.65 -2.38 37.69
N LYS A 2 23.06 -2.26 38.89
CA LYS A 2 21.60 -2.48 39.09
C LYS A 2 20.68 -1.53 38.28
N TRP A 3 21.03 -0.25 38.16
CA TRP A 3 20.24 0.72 37.40
C TRP A 3 20.17 0.41 35.90
N VAL A 4 21.28 -0.04 35.30
CA VAL A 4 21.33 -0.44 33.88
C VAL A 4 20.37 -1.59 33.61
N PHE A 5 20.32 -2.58 34.49
CA PHE A 5 19.38 -3.70 34.39
C PHE A 5 17.92 -3.21 34.40
N TRP A 6 17.53 -2.37 35.36
CA TRP A 6 16.15 -1.89 35.46
C TRP A 6 15.74 -0.97 34.31
N ILE A 7 16.66 -0.14 33.81
CA ILE A 7 16.41 0.68 32.62
C ILE A 7 16.19 -0.22 31.41
N ALA A 8 17.05 -1.22 31.18
CA ALA A 8 16.88 -2.16 30.08
C ALA A 8 15.55 -2.93 30.17
N ALA A 9 15.20 -3.42 31.36
CA ALA A 9 13.93 -4.10 31.59
C ALA A 9 12.73 -3.17 31.32
N ALA A 10 12.77 -1.93 31.82
CA ALA A 10 11.72 -0.94 31.59
C ALA A 10 11.57 -0.60 30.11
N THR A 11 12.66 -0.47 29.35
CA THR A 11 12.63 -0.24 27.89
C THR A 11 11.93 -1.39 27.16
N ILE A 12 12.21 -2.64 27.54
CA ILE A 12 11.53 -3.81 26.94
C ILE A 12 10.04 -3.78 27.26
N VAL A 13 9.67 -3.55 28.52
CA VAL A 13 8.25 -3.45 28.92
C VAL A 13 7.55 -2.30 28.20
N TYR A 14 8.22 -1.16 28.04
CA TYR A 14 7.69 -0.02 27.31
C TYR A 14 7.46 -0.36 25.83
N ALA A 15 8.41 -1.02 25.16
CA ALA A 15 8.28 -1.37 23.75
C ALA A 15 7.08 -2.29 23.47
N TYR A 16 6.83 -3.28 24.32
CA TYR A 16 5.75 -4.25 24.09
C TYR A 16 4.38 -3.82 24.64
N VAL A 17 4.35 -3.08 25.75
CA VAL A 17 3.09 -2.75 26.46
C VAL A 17 2.94 -1.25 26.65
N GLY A 18 3.98 -0.56 27.10
CA GLY A 18 3.92 0.87 27.41
C GLY A 18 3.54 1.73 26.21
N TYR A 19 4.08 1.44 25.02
CA TYR A 19 3.79 2.17 23.78
C TYR A 19 2.32 2.00 23.36
N ALA A 20 1.82 0.77 23.31
CA ALA A 20 0.43 0.51 22.98
C ALA A 20 -0.55 1.15 24.00
N ALA A 21 -0.22 1.09 25.29
CA ALA A 21 -1.01 1.75 26.35
C ALA A 21 -0.99 3.28 26.20
N TRP A 22 0.17 3.85 25.88
CA TRP A 22 0.31 5.28 25.61
C TRP A 22 -0.52 5.71 24.39
N LEU A 23 -0.43 4.99 23.27
CA LEU A 23 -1.23 5.26 22.08
C LEU A 23 -2.74 5.14 22.37
N TRP A 24 -3.15 4.14 23.14
CA TRP A 24 -4.53 4.01 23.57
C TRP A 24 -5.00 5.22 24.38
N PHE A 25 -4.21 5.68 25.35
CA PHE A 25 -4.52 6.88 26.12
C PHE A 25 -4.54 8.13 25.22
N ARG A 26 -3.55 8.27 24.35
CA ARG A 26 -3.36 9.41 23.45
C ARG A 26 -4.46 9.53 22.39
N SER A 27 -4.94 8.41 21.85
CA SER A 27 -6.05 8.36 20.90
C SER A 27 -7.39 8.72 21.54
N ARG A 28 -7.56 8.50 22.86
CA ARG A 28 -8.75 8.87 23.62
C ARG A 28 -8.74 10.33 24.04
N TRP A 29 -7.58 10.85 24.46
CA TRP A 29 -7.48 12.20 25.02
C TRP A 29 -7.30 13.29 23.95
N ALA A 30 -6.61 13.00 22.85
CA ALA A 30 -6.34 13.99 21.80
C ALA A 30 -6.40 13.38 20.38
N PRO A 31 -7.52 12.74 19.98
CA PRO A 31 -7.64 12.15 18.66
C PRO A 31 -7.38 13.18 17.55
N ARG A 32 -6.85 12.70 16.42
CA ARG A 32 -6.68 13.48 15.18
C ARG A 32 -7.57 12.91 14.09
N PRO A 33 -8.88 13.22 14.10
CA PRO A 33 -9.79 12.70 13.09
C PRO A 33 -9.44 13.27 11.72
N VAL A 34 -9.40 12.40 10.71
CA VAL A 34 -9.21 12.77 9.31
C VAL A 34 -10.54 13.18 8.70
N ARG A 35 -10.56 14.31 7.99
CA ARG A 35 -11.75 14.70 7.21
C ARG A 35 -11.92 13.78 6.01
N ARG A 36 -13.04 13.05 5.98
CA ARG A 36 -13.45 12.25 4.81
C ARG A 36 -14.38 13.03 3.89
N GLY A 37 -14.39 12.70 2.60
CA GLY A 37 -15.26 13.34 1.62
C GLY A 37 -15.35 12.57 0.31
N THR A 38 -16.30 12.95 -0.56
CA THR A 38 -16.61 12.23 -1.80
C THR A 38 -15.77 12.70 -2.99
N LEU A 39 -14.50 13.04 -2.76
CA LEU A 39 -13.60 13.46 -3.84
C LEU A 39 -13.35 12.29 -4.80
N GLN A 40 -13.09 12.65 -6.06
CA GLN A 40 -12.69 11.71 -7.09
C GLN A 40 -11.56 12.33 -7.93
N PRO A 41 -10.35 12.49 -7.36
CA PRO A 41 -9.18 12.95 -8.11
C PRO A 41 -8.76 11.90 -9.15
N PRO A 42 -8.01 12.29 -10.20
CA PRO A 42 -7.38 11.31 -11.08
C PRO A 42 -6.43 10.39 -10.29
N VAL A 43 -6.52 9.08 -10.51
CA VAL A 43 -5.73 8.05 -9.85
C VAL A 43 -4.92 7.26 -10.88
N SER A 44 -3.64 7.02 -10.59
CA SER A 44 -2.83 6.04 -11.31
C SER A 44 -2.45 4.89 -10.39
N ALA A 45 -2.95 3.69 -10.67
CA ALA A 45 -2.46 2.46 -10.05
C ALA A 45 -1.09 2.12 -10.63
N VAL A 46 -0.07 1.98 -9.79
CA VAL A 46 1.30 1.66 -10.17
C VAL A 46 1.68 0.30 -9.60
N LEU A 47 2.24 -0.56 -10.44
CA LEU A 47 2.75 -1.86 -10.01
C LEU A 47 3.98 -2.28 -10.83
N VAL A 48 4.93 -2.93 -10.16
CA VAL A 48 6.13 -3.51 -10.78
C VAL A 48 6.04 -5.02 -10.65
N VAL A 49 6.28 -5.72 -11.75
CA VAL A 49 6.17 -7.19 -11.83
C VAL A 49 7.42 -7.80 -12.41
N ARG A 50 7.69 -9.03 -11.97
CA ARG A 50 8.73 -9.88 -12.54
C ARG A 50 8.28 -11.33 -12.44
N ASN A 51 8.13 -11.99 -13.58
CA ASN A 51 7.70 -13.38 -13.68
C ASN A 51 6.37 -13.69 -12.97
N GLU A 52 5.31 -12.97 -13.35
CA GLU A 52 3.97 -13.04 -12.76
C GLU A 52 2.91 -13.54 -13.76
N GLU A 53 3.30 -14.37 -14.74
CA GLU A 53 2.40 -14.83 -15.83
C GLU A 53 1.10 -15.48 -15.32
N THR A 54 1.14 -16.10 -14.14
CA THR A 54 0.01 -16.82 -13.55
C THR A 54 -1.03 -15.90 -12.90
N VAL A 55 -0.66 -14.66 -12.54
CA VAL A 55 -1.54 -13.76 -11.76
C VAL A 55 -1.78 -12.41 -12.44
N ILE A 56 -0.89 -11.95 -13.32
CA ILE A 56 -0.91 -10.58 -13.84
C ILE A 56 -2.20 -10.24 -14.62
N ALA A 57 -2.72 -11.18 -15.42
CA ALA A 57 -3.95 -10.96 -16.18
C ALA A 57 -5.15 -10.70 -15.24
N ARG A 58 -5.30 -11.55 -14.22
CA ARG A 58 -6.35 -11.41 -13.20
C ARG A 58 -6.16 -10.13 -12.39
N LYS A 59 -4.92 -9.75 -12.07
CA LYS A 59 -4.65 -8.50 -11.35
C LYS A 59 -5.08 -7.27 -12.15
N LEU A 60 -4.75 -7.22 -13.44
CA LEU A 60 -5.15 -6.11 -14.31
C LEU A 60 -6.66 -6.03 -14.43
N GLN A 61 -7.35 -7.16 -14.60
CA GLN A 61 -8.81 -7.21 -14.59
C GLN A 61 -9.40 -6.71 -13.26
N ASN A 62 -8.83 -7.13 -12.13
CA ASN A 62 -9.24 -6.65 -10.80
C ASN A 62 -9.10 -5.13 -10.67
N LEU A 63 -7.97 -4.55 -11.10
CA LEU A 63 -7.76 -3.10 -11.07
C LEU A 63 -8.73 -2.34 -11.97
N LEU A 64 -9.02 -2.87 -13.16
CA LEU A 64 -9.95 -2.25 -14.12
C LEU A 64 -11.42 -2.35 -13.69
N ALA A 65 -11.73 -3.21 -12.72
CA ALA A 65 -13.06 -3.47 -12.17
C ALA A 65 -13.30 -2.79 -10.80
N LEU A 66 -12.35 -2.01 -10.30
CA LEU A 66 -12.53 -1.24 -9.07
C LEU A 66 -13.67 -0.22 -9.23
N ASP A 67 -14.39 0.06 -8.15
CA ASP A 67 -15.48 1.03 -8.07
C ASP A 67 -14.92 2.46 -8.12
N TYR A 68 -14.49 2.87 -9.30
CA TYR A 68 -13.95 4.20 -9.58
C TYR A 68 -14.21 4.62 -11.03
N PRO A 69 -14.43 5.93 -11.31
CA PRO A 69 -14.72 6.38 -12.67
C PRO A 69 -13.61 5.98 -13.67
N PRO A 70 -13.92 5.21 -14.74
CA PRO A 70 -12.93 4.69 -15.69
C PRO A 70 -12.01 5.75 -16.31
N GLU A 71 -12.55 6.93 -16.58
CA GLU A 71 -11.85 8.08 -17.17
C GLU A 71 -10.88 8.76 -16.20
N LYS A 72 -11.03 8.49 -14.90
CA LYS A 72 -10.16 9.00 -13.83
C LYS A 72 -9.20 7.96 -13.30
N MET A 73 -9.19 6.76 -13.88
CA MET A 73 -8.31 5.67 -13.44
C MET A 73 -7.40 5.20 -14.56
N GLN A 74 -6.10 5.26 -14.28
CA GLN A 74 -5.05 4.70 -15.12
C GLN A 74 -4.36 3.56 -14.37
N VAL A 75 -3.93 2.53 -15.10
CA VAL A 75 -3.06 1.47 -14.58
C VAL A 75 -1.72 1.58 -15.30
N VAL A 76 -0.63 1.64 -14.53
CA VAL A 76 0.75 1.68 -15.01
C VAL A 76 1.48 0.45 -14.50
N VAL A 77 1.95 -0.39 -15.41
CA VAL A 77 2.66 -1.62 -15.07
C VAL A 77 4.06 -1.63 -15.66
N VAL A 78 5.06 -1.86 -14.81
CA VAL A 78 6.45 -2.03 -15.23
C VAL A 78 6.84 -3.49 -15.06
N SER A 79 7.20 -4.16 -16.15
CA SER A 79 7.82 -5.48 -16.11
C SER A 79 9.33 -5.34 -16.02
N ASP A 80 9.92 -5.70 -14.89
CA ASP A 80 11.33 -5.50 -14.56
C ASP A 80 12.17 -6.77 -14.86
N GLY A 81 12.47 -7.00 -16.15
CA GLY A 81 13.29 -8.14 -16.57
C GLY A 81 12.60 -9.50 -16.41
N SER A 82 11.32 -9.60 -16.78
CA SER A 82 10.60 -10.88 -16.83
C SER A 82 11.11 -11.76 -17.97
N THR A 83 11.24 -13.05 -17.69
CA THR A 83 11.73 -14.09 -18.61
C THR A 83 10.64 -15.10 -18.99
N ASP A 84 9.46 -14.99 -18.40
CA ASP A 84 8.29 -15.82 -18.65
C ASP A 84 7.32 -15.12 -19.62
N SER A 85 6.06 -15.57 -19.68
CA SER A 85 5.02 -15.00 -20.57
C SER A 85 4.47 -13.64 -20.10
N THR A 86 4.91 -13.08 -18.96
CA THR A 86 4.43 -11.79 -18.43
C THR A 86 4.46 -10.67 -19.47
N PRO A 87 5.55 -10.45 -20.24
CA PRO A 87 5.60 -9.39 -21.24
C PRO A 87 4.61 -9.60 -22.40
N ALA A 88 4.33 -10.86 -22.78
CA ALA A 88 3.34 -11.15 -23.81
C ALA A 88 1.94 -10.76 -23.33
N ILE A 89 1.57 -11.17 -22.12
CA ILE A 89 0.28 -10.82 -21.50
C ILE A 89 0.14 -9.30 -21.38
N LEU A 90 1.17 -8.59 -20.91
CA LEU A 90 1.14 -7.12 -20.79
C LEU A 90 0.95 -6.40 -22.14
N ARG A 91 1.44 -6.96 -23.25
CA ARG A 91 1.21 -6.37 -24.58
C ARG A 91 -0.25 -6.47 -25.00
N GLU A 92 -0.94 -7.55 -24.66
CA GLU A 92 -2.38 -7.70 -24.94
C GLU A 92 -3.19 -6.62 -24.23
N PHE A 93 -2.89 -6.35 -22.96
CA PHE A 93 -3.53 -5.29 -22.19
C PHE A 93 -3.14 -3.87 -22.61
N GLY A 94 -1.96 -3.68 -23.22
CA GLY A 94 -1.50 -2.37 -23.70
C GLY A 94 -2.38 -1.75 -24.81
N SER A 95 -3.26 -2.54 -25.42
CA SER A 95 -4.29 -2.06 -26.34
C SER A 95 -5.43 -1.28 -25.63
N THR A 96 -5.58 -1.47 -24.32
CA THR A 96 -6.57 -0.76 -23.51
C THR A 96 -6.08 0.64 -23.19
N SER A 97 -6.85 1.68 -23.54
CA SER A 97 -6.47 3.09 -23.33
C SER A 97 -6.15 3.48 -21.87
N ARG A 98 -6.64 2.69 -20.91
CA ARG A 98 -6.42 2.88 -19.46
C ARG A 98 -5.17 2.18 -18.93
N VAL A 99 -4.53 1.29 -19.69
CA VAL A 99 -3.37 0.50 -19.24
C VAL A 99 -2.12 0.94 -19.99
N LYS A 100 -1.11 1.35 -19.23
CA LYS A 100 0.20 1.72 -19.75
C LYS A 100 1.23 0.72 -19.26
N THR A 101 2.01 0.15 -20.17
CA THR A 101 3.01 -0.86 -19.85
C THR A 101 4.41 -0.39 -20.21
N LEU A 102 5.39 -0.73 -19.39
CA LEU A 102 6.81 -0.55 -19.67
C LEU A 102 7.51 -1.89 -19.48
N LEU A 103 8.13 -2.39 -20.54
CA LEU A 103 8.82 -3.67 -20.53
C LEU A 103 10.33 -3.42 -20.50
N LYS A 104 10.98 -3.80 -19.41
CA LYS A 104 12.43 -3.67 -19.26
C LYS A 104 13.09 -5.01 -19.57
N PRO A 105 14.14 -5.04 -20.41
CA PRO A 105 14.82 -6.29 -20.77
C PRO A 105 15.63 -6.88 -19.61
N GLU A 106 16.13 -6.02 -18.72
CA GLU A 106 16.94 -6.40 -17.56
C GLU A 106 16.30 -5.88 -16.28
N SER A 107 16.44 -6.64 -15.19
CA SER A 107 15.92 -6.25 -13.88
C SER A 107 16.83 -5.21 -13.24
N GLN A 108 16.21 -4.10 -12.83
CA GLN A 108 16.86 -3.00 -12.12
C GLN A 108 16.33 -2.86 -10.68
N GLY A 109 15.41 -3.74 -10.28
CA GLY A 109 14.80 -3.78 -8.96
C GLY A 109 13.50 -2.98 -8.87
N LYS A 110 12.66 -3.36 -7.89
CA LYS A 110 11.32 -2.81 -7.68
C LYS A 110 11.34 -1.28 -7.53
N ALA A 111 12.27 -0.73 -6.74
CA ALA A 111 12.38 0.71 -6.50
C ALA A 111 12.56 1.53 -7.79
N LEU A 112 13.47 1.09 -8.68
CA LEU A 112 13.69 1.77 -9.95
C LEU A 112 12.49 1.57 -10.90
N GLY A 113 11.88 0.39 -10.90
CA GLY A 113 10.62 0.18 -11.62
C GLY A 113 9.47 1.08 -11.13
N LEU A 114 9.37 1.30 -9.81
CA LEU A 114 8.36 2.20 -9.24
C LEU A 114 8.62 3.66 -9.64
N ASN A 115 9.88 4.10 -9.63
CA ASN A 115 10.23 5.42 -10.13
C ASN A 115 9.84 5.60 -11.61
N ASP A 116 10.06 4.58 -12.43
CA ASP A 116 9.62 4.60 -13.84
C ASP A 116 8.08 4.65 -13.93
N ALA A 117 7.37 3.88 -13.10
CA ALA A 117 5.91 3.90 -13.05
C ALA A 117 5.35 5.28 -12.63
N ILE A 118 5.93 5.90 -11.59
CA ILE A 118 5.57 7.23 -11.09
C ILE A 118 5.76 8.30 -12.17
N LYS A 119 6.82 8.22 -12.98
CA LYS A 119 7.05 9.13 -14.11
C LYS A 119 5.99 8.98 -15.20
N LEU A 120 5.54 7.76 -15.45
CA LEU A 120 4.56 7.45 -16.50
C LEU A 120 3.11 7.70 -16.07
N ALA A 121 2.84 7.72 -14.77
CA ALA A 121 1.55 8.02 -14.16
C ALA A 121 1.09 9.45 -14.44
N CYS A 122 -0.22 9.65 -14.54
CA CYS A 122 -0.86 10.97 -14.69
C CYS A 122 -1.79 11.35 -13.53
N GLY A 123 -2.08 10.41 -12.62
CA GLY A 123 -2.91 10.64 -11.44
C GLY A 123 -2.33 11.68 -10.48
N GLU A 124 -3.22 12.40 -9.81
CA GLU A 124 -2.89 13.23 -8.65
C GLU A 124 -2.56 12.34 -7.44
N ILE A 125 -3.30 11.24 -7.31
CA ILE A 125 -3.06 10.20 -6.30
C ILE A 125 -2.49 8.97 -7.01
N LEU A 126 -1.45 8.39 -6.43
CA LEU A 126 -0.91 7.11 -6.89
C LEU A 126 -1.39 5.99 -5.97
N LEU A 127 -1.94 4.93 -6.55
CA LEU A 127 -2.27 3.70 -5.85
C LEU A 127 -1.13 2.68 -6.07
N PHE A 128 -0.45 2.30 -5.01
CA PHE A 128 0.59 1.28 -5.04
C PHE A 128 -0.01 -0.08 -4.66
N THR A 129 0.36 -1.11 -5.41
CA THR A 129 -0.13 -2.48 -5.19
C THR A 129 0.87 -3.53 -5.69
N ASP A 130 0.79 -4.74 -5.12
CA ASP A 130 1.45 -5.93 -5.65
C ASP A 130 0.58 -6.66 -6.70
N ALA A 131 1.14 -7.67 -7.37
CA ALA A 131 0.42 -8.47 -8.36
C ALA A 131 -0.40 -9.61 -7.77
N ARG A 132 -0.12 -10.00 -6.51
CA ARG A 132 -0.67 -11.22 -5.90
C ARG A 132 -2.02 -10.97 -5.22
N GLN A 133 -2.17 -9.84 -4.54
CA GLN A 133 -3.38 -9.59 -3.77
C GLN A 133 -4.51 -9.09 -4.66
N THR A 134 -5.70 -9.61 -4.38
CA THR A 134 -6.95 -9.09 -4.94
C THR A 134 -7.40 -7.89 -4.13
N ILE A 135 -7.83 -6.83 -4.79
CA ILE A 135 -8.33 -5.62 -4.14
C ILE A 135 -9.86 -5.65 -4.18
N GLU A 136 -10.48 -5.43 -3.03
CA GLU A 136 -11.93 -5.31 -2.91
C GLU A 136 -12.46 -4.17 -3.79
N PRO A 137 -13.60 -4.34 -4.50
CA PRO A 137 -14.10 -3.33 -5.44
C PRO A 137 -14.21 -1.92 -4.85
N ALA A 138 -14.67 -1.80 -3.60
CA ALA A 138 -14.86 -0.52 -2.92
C ALA A 138 -13.58 0.06 -2.28
N ALA A 139 -12.48 -0.70 -2.22
CA ALA A 139 -11.31 -0.32 -1.43
C ALA A 139 -10.68 1.00 -1.91
N LEU A 140 -10.53 1.18 -3.23
CA LEU A 140 -9.97 2.42 -3.78
C LEU A 140 -10.83 3.64 -3.37
N ARG A 141 -12.15 3.56 -3.52
CA ARG A 141 -13.05 4.65 -3.12
C ARG A 141 -12.88 5.01 -1.64
N LEU A 142 -12.84 4.00 -0.76
CA LEU A 142 -12.66 4.19 0.69
C LEU A 142 -11.30 4.80 1.05
N LEU A 143 -10.23 4.45 0.34
CA LEU A 143 -8.92 5.08 0.52
C LEU A 143 -8.96 6.55 0.10
N ILE A 144 -9.54 6.83 -1.07
CA ILE A 144 -9.61 8.16 -1.67
C ILE A 144 -10.41 9.14 -0.80
N GLU A 145 -11.44 8.68 -0.08
CA GLU A 145 -12.23 9.53 0.79
C GLU A 145 -11.40 10.30 1.83
N ASN A 146 -10.28 9.74 2.29
CA ASN A 146 -9.42 10.36 3.30
C ASN A 146 -8.57 11.52 2.74
N PHE A 147 -8.39 11.62 1.42
CA PHE A 147 -7.67 12.75 0.80
C PHE A 147 -8.51 14.03 0.70
N ALA A 148 -9.77 14.01 1.18
CA ALA A 148 -10.54 15.23 1.43
C ALA A 148 -9.92 16.11 2.52
N ASP A 149 -9.07 15.52 3.36
CA ASP A 149 -8.18 16.25 4.23
C ASP A 149 -6.87 16.60 3.48
N PRO A 150 -6.55 17.89 3.29
CA PRO A 150 -5.30 18.29 2.64
C PRO A 150 -4.05 17.90 3.45
N ALA A 151 -4.18 17.64 4.76
CA ALA A 151 -3.07 17.19 5.59
C ALA A 151 -2.72 15.71 5.38
N VAL A 152 -3.58 14.93 4.70
CA VAL A 152 -3.33 13.51 4.43
C VAL A 152 -2.48 13.38 3.18
N GLY A 153 -1.25 12.88 3.37
CA GLY A 153 -0.32 12.56 2.29
C GLY A 153 -0.37 11.11 1.82
N CYS A 154 -0.68 10.18 2.72
CA CYS A 154 -0.70 8.73 2.45
C CYS A 154 -1.84 8.05 3.20
N VAL A 155 -2.44 7.02 2.59
CA VAL A 155 -3.51 6.20 3.17
C VAL A 155 -3.23 4.74 2.85
N SER A 156 -3.11 3.91 3.88
CA SER A 156 -2.91 2.47 3.72
C SER A 156 -4.23 1.72 3.73
N GLY A 157 -4.32 0.67 2.92
CA GLY A 157 -5.31 -0.37 3.08
C GLY A 157 -4.94 -1.34 4.19
N GLU A 158 -5.91 -2.19 4.53
CA GLU A 158 -5.72 -3.30 5.45
C GLU A 158 -5.51 -4.60 4.66
N LEU A 159 -4.44 -5.34 4.99
CA LEU A 159 -4.22 -6.67 4.43
C LEU A 159 -5.02 -7.69 5.25
N MET A 160 -5.88 -8.43 4.55
CA MET A 160 -6.64 -9.54 5.13
C MET A 160 -5.95 -10.85 4.80
N LEU A 161 -5.60 -11.64 5.81
CA LEU A 161 -4.92 -12.94 5.63
C LEU A 161 -5.88 -14.11 5.87
N GLY A 162 -6.33 -14.73 4.80
CA GLY A 162 -7.20 -15.90 4.86
C GLY A 162 -8.07 -16.00 3.62
N ASP A 163 -8.98 -16.98 3.62
CA ASP A 163 -10.07 -16.99 2.64
C ASP A 163 -11.11 -15.95 3.09
N PRO A 164 -11.55 -15.02 2.23
CA PRO A 164 -12.65 -14.10 2.53
C PRO A 164 -13.91 -14.81 3.03
N ALA A 165 -14.13 -16.08 2.64
CA ALA A 165 -15.28 -16.88 3.05
C ALA A 165 -15.13 -17.51 4.45
N ASP A 166 -13.90 -17.87 4.85
CA ASP A 166 -13.63 -18.59 6.10
C ASP A 166 -13.09 -17.69 7.24
N GLY A 167 -12.88 -16.41 6.95
CA GLY A 167 -12.30 -15.44 7.89
C GLY A 167 -10.77 -15.58 8.03
N GLU A 168 -10.16 -14.68 8.80
CA GLU A 168 -8.70 -14.73 8.98
C GLU A 168 -8.27 -16.01 9.70
N THR A 169 -7.32 -16.73 9.10
CA THR A 169 -6.90 -18.08 9.51
C THR A 169 -6.53 -18.12 11.01
N GLU A 170 -7.27 -18.92 11.78
CA GLU A 170 -7.27 -19.00 13.25
C GLU A 170 -6.00 -19.59 13.91
N LYS A 171 -4.87 -19.65 13.21
CA LYS A 171 -3.63 -20.27 13.70
C LYS A 171 -2.60 -19.21 14.06
N GLY A 172 -2.43 -18.87 15.35
CA GLY A 172 -1.27 -18.16 15.95
C GLY A 172 -0.90 -16.77 15.39
N MET A 173 -0.65 -16.68 14.09
CA MET A 173 -0.46 -15.47 13.29
C MET A 173 -1.62 -14.48 13.45
N GLY A 174 -2.85 -14.95 13.67
CA GLY A 174 -4.01 -14.07 13.87
C GLY A 174 -3.93 -13.19 15.13
N LEU A 175 -3.31 -13.63 16.24
CA LEU A 175 -3.14 -12.76 17.41
C LEU A 175 -2.09 -11.68 17.15
N TYR A 176 -0.95 -12.06 16.58
CA TYR A 176 0.11 -11.13 16.20
C TYR A 176 -0.44 -10.05 15.25
N TRP A 177 -1.14 -10.45 14.18
CA TRP A 177 -1.72 -9.50 13.23
C TRP A 177 -2.82 -8.63 13.86
N ARG A 178 -3.67 -9.18 14.71
CA ARG A 178 -4.67 -8.36 15.42
C ARG A 178 -4.01 -7.29 16.30
N ILE A 179 -2.92 -7.62 16.99
CA ILE A 179 -2.16 -6.65 17.77
C ILE A 179 -1.53 -5.60 16.84
N GLU A 180 -0.89 -6.01 15.75
CA GLU A 180 -0.27 -5.09 14.79
C GLU A 180 -1.30 -4.13 14.17
N LYS A 181 -2.44 -4.65 13.67
CA LYS A 181 -3.57 -3.85 13.16
C LYS A 181 -4.05 -2.85 14.21
N LYS A 182 -4.23 -3.30 15.46
CA LYS A 182 -4.70 -2.43 16.52
C LYS A 182 -3.71 -1.31 16.84
N ILE A 183 -2.41 -1.59 16.84
CA ILE A 183 -1.39 -0.57 17.02
C ILE A 183 -1.46 0.45 15.88
N ARG A 184 -1.51 0.00 14.62
CA ARG A 184 -1.64 0.90 13.45
C ARG A 184 -2.91 1.76 13.50
N GLU A 185 -4.04 1.22 13.92
CA GLU A 185 -5.28 2.00 14.15
C GLU A 185 -5.08 3.08 15.20
N LEU A 186 -4.42 2.77 16.32
CA LEU A 186 -4.17 3.72 17.40
C LEU A 186 -3.15 4.79 16.98
N GLU A 187 -2.15 4.44 16.19
CA GLU A 187 -1.18 5.35 15.59
C GLU A 187 -1.86 6.31 14.62
N SER A 188 -2.69 5.78 13.71
CA SER A 188 -3.49 6.57 12.78
C SER A 188 -4.43 7.54 13.53
N ALA A 189 -5.14 7.05 14.55
CA ALA A 189 -6.04 7.87 15.36
C ALA A 189 -5.30 8.96 16.18
N SER A 190 -4.01 8.75 16.48
CA SER A 190 -3.19 9.68 17.26
C SER A 190 -2.38 10.64 16.39
N GLY A 191 -2.19 10.34 15.11
CA GLY A 191 -1.47 11.18 14.16
C GLY A 191 -1.16 10.52 12.83
N SER A 192 -0.22 9.58 12.81
CA SER A 192 0.23 8.89 11.59
C SER A 192 0.80 7.52 11.95
N VAL A 193 0.72 6.61 11.00
CA VAL A 193 1.37 5.29 11.06
C VAL A 193 2.78 5.43 10.47
N PRO A 194 3.82 4.75 11.01
CA PRO A 194 5.19 4.83 10.52
C PRO A 194 5.42 4.12 9.16
N GLY A 195 4.43 3.38 8.65
CA GLY A 195 4.53 2.69 7.38
C GLY A 195 3.17 2.26 6.86
N ALA A 196 3.08 2.15 5.54
CA ALA A 196 1.92 1.62 4.86
C ALA A 196 2.01 0.09 4.75
N THR A 197 0.95 -0.52 4.21
CA THR A 197 0.95 -1.91 3.79
C THR A 197 1.27 -1.94 2.30
N GLY A 198 2.44 -2.44 1.91
CA GLY A 198 2.89 -2.47 0.50
C GLY A 198 1.99 -3.25 -0.48
N ALA A 199 1.02 -4.00 0.03
CA ALA A 199 0.00 -4.65 -0.80
C ALA A 199 -1.05 -3.66 -1.35
N LEU A 200 -1.36 -2.59 -0.60
CA LEU A 200 -2.35 -1.59 -0.99
C LEU A 200 -2.15 -0.28 -0.21
N TYR A 201 -1.68 0.77 -0.88
CA TYR A 201 -1.69 2.11 -0.31
C TYR A 201 -1.80 3.20 -1.37
N CYS A 202 -2.32 4.36 -1.00
CA CYS A 202 -2.41 5.53 -1.83
C CYS A 202 -1.52 6.64 -1.29
N ALA A 203 -0.90 7.42 -2.16
CA ALA A 203 -0.15 8.61 -1.77
C ALA A 203 -0.37 9.76 -2.75
N ARG A 204 -0.28 11.00 -2.25
CA ARG A 204 -0.25 12.20 -3.10
C ARG A 204 1.03 12.17 -3.93
N ARG A 205 0.88 12.27 -5.25
CA ARG A 205 2.02 12.25 -6.16
C ARG A 205 3.06 13.32 -5.83
N GLU A 206 2.62 14.51 -5.47
CA GLU A 206 3.48 15.66 -5.18
C GLU A 206 4.35 15.48 -3.93
N MET A 207 4.00 14.55 -3.04
CA MET A 207 4.74 14.25 -1.81
C MET A 207 5.73 13.09 -1.98
N LEU A 208 5.78 12.46 -3.15
CA LEU A 208 6.65 11.32 -3.40
C LEU A 208 8.03 11.77 -3.85
N GLU A 209 9.05 11.22 -3.20
CA GLU A 209 10.44 11.34 -3.62
C GLU A 209 10.88 10.10 -4.42
N PRO A 210 11.82 10.24 -5.36
CA PRO A 210 12.38 9.10 -6.07
C PRO A 210 13.02 8.11 -5.10
N LEU A 211 12.64 6.84 -5.21
CA LEU A 211 13.19 5.77 -4.39
C LEU A 211 14.67 5.51 -4.76
N PRO A 212 15.59 5.44 -3.79
CA PRO A 212 16.97 5.05 -4.05
C PRO A 212 17.10 3.67 -4.71
N ALA A 213 18.18 3.49 -5.47
CA ALA A 213 18.51 2.17 -6.02
C ALA A 213 18.81 1.19 -4.87
N GLY A 214 18.28 -0.04 -4.98
CA GLY A 214 18.46 -1.08 -3.96
C GLY A 214 17.51 -1.00 -2.77
N THR A 215 16.59 -0.02 -2.72
CA THR A 215 15.54 0.02 -1.69
C THR A 215 14.69 -1.26 -1.75
N ILE A 216 14.60 -1.93 -0.59
CA ILE A 216 13.82 -3.16 -0.42
C ILE A 216 12.41 -2.85 0.09
N LEU A 217 12.29 -1.92 1.05
CA LEU A 217 11.04 -1.48 1.64
C LEU A 217 10.67 -0.12 1.07
N ASP A 218 9.77 -0.10 0.09
CA ASP A 218 9.23 1.11 -0.54
C ASP A 218 7.97 1.66 0.14
N ASP A 219 7.45 0.93 1.14
CA ASP A 219 6.20 1.19 1.86
C ASP A 219 6.41 1.65 3.32
N VAL A 220 7.67 1.81 3.73
CA VAL A 220 8.08 2.34 5.05
C VAL A 220 8.97 3.55 4.78
N LEU A 221 8.41 4.75 4.95
CA LEU A 221 9.08 6.04 4.68
C LEU A 221 9.23 6.85 5.98
#